data_AF-A0A941LM02-F1
#
_entry.id   AF-A0A941LM02-F1
#
_cell.length_a   1.000
_cell.length_b   1.000
_cell.length_c   1.000
_cell.angle_alpha   90.00
_cell.angle_beta   90.00
_cell.angle_gamma   90.00
#
_symmetry.space_group_name_H-M   'P 1'
#
loop_
_entity.id
_entity.type
_entity.pdbx_description
1 polymer ?
#
loop_
_entity_poly.entity_id
_entity_poly.type
_entity_poly.pdbx_seq_one_letter_code
_entity_poly.pdbx_strand_id
1 'polypeptide(L)'
;MICPRCRGLMLGETLVDMEAGYHEMWSRTWRCVNCGHRADPMMQPHQQAGIEQRVRRLMIAAVLEESVAVYKQDSVESLAA
;
A
#
# COMPACT_ATOMS: atom_id res chain seq x y z
N MET A 1 19.14 -8.96 -11.24
CA MET A 1 18.50 -8.10 -10.21
C MET A 1 18.55 -8.82 -8.86
N ILE A 2 18.64 -8.06 -7.77
CA ILE A 2 18.56 -8.58 -6.40
C ILE A 2 17.27 -8.06 -5.74
N CYS A 3 16.60 -8.91 -4.97
CA CYS A 3 15.36 -8.58 -4.30
C CYS A 3 15.56 -7.52 -3.20
N PRO A 4 14.81 -6.40 -3.19
CA PRO A 4 14.93 -5.37 -2.16
C PRO A 4 14.47 -5.86 -0.77
N ARG A 5 13.64 -6.91 -0.69
CA ARG A 5 13.12 -7.44 0.58
C ARG A 5 14.07 -8.41 1.27
N CYS A 6 14.59 -9.40 0.54
CA CYS A 6 15.34 -10.50 1.13
C CYS A 6 16.77 -10.63 0.58
N ARG A 7 17.20 -9.73 -0.31
CA ARG A 7 18.48 -9.79 -1.03
C ARG A 7 18.70 -11.08 -1.82
N GLY A 8 17.63 -11.83 -2.11
CA GLY A 8 17.65 -13.05 -2.92
C GLY A 8 17.63 -12.78 -4.43
N LEU A 9 17.80 -13.84 -5.22
CA LEU A 9 17.75 -13.80 -6.68
C LEU A 9 16.36 -13.40 -7.20
N MET A 10 16.34 -12.57 -8.24
CA MET A 10 15.13 -12.25 -9.00
C MET A 10 15.24 -12.76 -10.43
N LEU A 11 14.17 -13.39 -10.91
CA LEU A 11 14.02 -13.86 -12.29
C LEU A 11 13.10 -12.90 -13.05
N GLY A 12 13.45 -12.67 -14.33
CA GLY A 12 12.59 -11.93 -15.23
C GLY A 12 11.48 -12.84 -15.73
N GLU A 13 10.24 -12.41 -15.60
CA GLU A 13 9.05 -13.10 -16.09
C GLU A 13 8.33 -12.17 -17.08
N THR A 14 7.69 -12.74 -18.10
CA THR A 14 6.79 -11.99 -18.98
C THR A 14 5.36 -12.27 -18.55
N LEU A 15 4.59 -11.23 -18.28
CA LEU A 15 3.18 -11.31 -17.94
C LEU A 15 2.33 -10.84 -19.11
N VAL A 16 1.11 -11.39 -19.17
CA VAL A 16 0.07 -10.94 -20.09
C VAL A 16 -0.95 -10.13 -19.29
N ASP A 17 -1.08 -8.86 -19.63
CA ASP A 17 -2.20 -8.02 -19.21
C ASP A 17 -3.36 -8.25 -20.18
N MET A 18 -4.45 -8.82 -19.66
CA MET A 18 -5.64 -9.16 -20.43
C MET A 18 -6.53 -7.93 -20.68
N GLU A 19 -6.30 -6.83 -19.96
CA GLU A 19 -7.06 -5.58 -20.10
C GLU A 19 -6.35 -4.58 -21.05
N ALA A 20 -5.07 -4.81 -21.34
CA ALA A 20 -4.28 -3.96 -22.23
C ALA A 20 -4.54 -4.24 -23.73
N GLY A 21 -4.25 -3.25 -24.57
CA GLY A 21 -4.32 -3.40 -26.03
C GLY A 21 -3.32 -4.43 -26.55
N TYR A 22 -3.56 -4.99 -27.74
CA TYR A 22 -2.76 -6.08 -28.33
C TYR A 22 -1.24 -5.84 -28.36
N HIS A 23 -0.79 -4.59 -28.48
CA HIS A 23 0.65 -4.24 -28.48
C HIS A 23 1.24 -4.05 -27.08
N GLU A 24 0.41 -3.80 -26.09
CA GLU A 24 0.78 -3.45 -24.72
C GLU A 24 0.51 -4.60 -23.73
N MET A 25 -0.08 -5.71 -24.21
CA MET A 25 -0.43 -6.86 -23.36
C MET A 25 0.79 -7.52 -22.70
N TRP A 26 1.99 -7.39 -23.27
CA TRP A 26 3.17 -8.07 -22.74
C TRP A 26 3.97 -7.12 -21.85
N SER A 27 3.98 -7.39 -20.55
CA SER A 27 4.80 -6.64 -19.59
C SER A 27 5.93 -7.51 -19.05
N ARG A 28 7.08 -6.87 -18.79
CA ARG A 28 8.23 -7.54 -18.16
C ARG A 28 8.24 -7.24 -16.68
N THR A 29 8.17 -8.29 -15.87
CA THR A 29 8.19 -8.21 -14.41
C THR A 29 9.40 -8.96 -13.84
N TRP A 30 9.72 -8.70 -12.58
CA TRP A 30 10.75 -9.44 -11.86
C TRP A 30 10.18 -10.09 -10.62
N ARG A 31 10.35 -11.40 -10.46
CA ARG A 31 9.89 -12.14 -9.28
C ARG A 31 11.05 -12.72 -8.49
N CYS A 32 11.05 -12.51 -7.19
CA CYS A 32 12.01 -13.13 -6.29
C CYS A 32 11.65 -14.61 -6.07
N VAL A 33 12.62 -15.50 -6.29
CA VAL A 33 12.46 -16.95 -6.09
C VAL A 33 12.34 -17.30 -4.60
N ASN A 34 12.93 -16.49 -3.72
CA ASN A 34 12.98 -16.78 -2.29
C ASN A 34 11.74 -16.30 -1.53
N CYS A 35 11.31 -15.06 -1.74
CA CYS A 35 10.20 -14.46 -0.97
C CYS A 35 8.95 -14.12 -1.80
N GLY A 36 8.97 -14.35 -3.12
CA GLY A 36 7.84 -14.07 -4.00
C GLY A 36 7.58 -12.59 -4.31
N HIS A 37 8.41 -11.66 -3.81
CA HIS A 37 8.28 -10.23 -4.13
C HIS A 37 8.35 -10.02 -5.64
N ARG A 38 7.35 -9.29 -6.18
CA ARG A 38 7.33 -8.87 -7.58
C ARG A 38 7.66 -7.38 -7.69
N ALA A 39 8.59 -7.06 -8.58
CA ALA A 39 8.88 -5.71 -9.00
C ALA A 39 8.38 -5.55 -10.44
N ASP A 40 7.25 -4.88 -10.58
CA ASP A 40 6.62 -4.58 -11.86
C ASP A 40 6.48 -3.06 -12.00
N PRO A 41 7.06 -2.45 -13.05
CA PRO A 41 6.93 -1.01 -13.29
C PRO A 41 5.47 -0.54 -13.36
N MET A 42 4.57 -1.36 -13.89
CA MET A 42 3.15 -1.02 -14.06
C MET A 42 2.36 -1.13 -12.75
N MET A 43 2.76 -2.04 -11.85
CA MET A 43 2.07 -2.19 -10.56
C MET A 43 2.54 -1.20 -9.48
N GLN A 44 3.71 -0.58 -9.63
CA GLN A 44 4.26 0.34 -8.63
C GLN A 44 3.33 1.52 -8.30
N PRO A 45 2.76 2.25 -9.28
CA PRO A 45 1.84 3.35 -9.01
C PRO A 45 0.60 2.92 -8.22
N HIS A 46 0.02 1.77 -8.56
CA HIS A 46 -1.15 1.22 -7.88
C HIS A 46 -0.84 0.80 -6.44
N GLN A 47 0.33 0.19 -6.22
CA GLN A 47 0.79 -0.17 -4.87
C GLN A 47 1.00 1.08 -4.01
N GLN A 48 1.63 2.11 -4.56
CA GLN A 48 1.88 3.37 -3.85
C GLN A 48 0.58 4.07 -3.48
N ALA A 49 -0.37 4.18 -4.42
CA ALA A 49 -1.69 4.75 -4.15
C ALA A 49 -2.46 3.98 -3.06
N GLY A 50 -2.36 2.64 -3.05
CA GLY A 50 -2.96 1.80 -2.01
C GLY A 50 -2.36 2.05 -0.62
N ILE A 51 -1.04 2.21 -0.53
CA ILE A 51 -0.34 2.55 0.72
C ILE A 51 -0.76 3.93 1.20
N GLU A 52 -0.78 4.94 0.33
CA GLU A 52 -1.19 6.31 0.66
C GLU A 52 -2.63 6.36 1.18
N GLN A 53 -3.56 5.65 0.53
CA GLN A 53 -4.95 5.56 0.99
C GLN A 53 -5.06 4.89 2.37
N ARG A 54 -4.23 3.88 2.63
CA ARG A 54 -4.22 3.16 3.91
C ARG A 54 -3.65 4.03 5.02
N VAL A 55 -2.54 4.73 4.76
CA VAL A 55 -1.96 5.73 5.67
C VAL A 55 -2.96 6.84 5.96
N ARG A 56 -3.61 7.40 4.94
CA ARG A 56 -4.64 8.44 5.11
C ARG A 56 -5.79 7.97 5.99
N ARG A 57 -6.28 6.73 5.80
CA ARG A 57 -7.33 6.15 6.64
C ARG A 57 -6.90 5.99 8.09
N LEU A 58 -5.68 5.51 8.34
CA LEU A 58 -5.15 5.37 9.69
C LEU A 58 -4.96 6.72 10.38
N MET A 59 -4.47 7.73 9.65
CA MET A 59 -4.33 9.09 10.17
C MET A 59 -5.70 9.70 10.53
N ILE A 60 -6.71 9.55 9.67
CA ILE A 60 -8.07 10.02 9.96
C ILE A 60 -8.64 9.30 11.18
N ALA A 61 -8.47 7.99 11.29
CA ALA A 61 -8.94 7.22 12.43
C ALA A 61 -8.30 7.71 13.75
N ALA A 62 -6.99 7.94 13.77
CA ALA A 62 -6.27 8.45 14.93
C ALA A 62 -6.76 9.84 15.37
N VAL A 63 -6.98 10.76 14.41
CA VAL A 63 -7.50 12.11 14.71
C VAL A 63 -8.94 12.06 15.23
N LEU A 64 -9.77 11.17 14.70
CA LEU A 64 -11.14 10.98 15.20
C LEU A 64 -11.16 10.40 16.61
N GLU A 65 -10.29 9.44 16.92
CA GLU A 65 -10.16 8.92 18.30
C GLU A 65 -9.73 10.01 19.29
N GLU A 66 -8.76 10.84 18.90
CA GLU A 66 -8.25 11.93 19.74
C GLU A 66 -9.30 13.02 19.97
N SER A 67 -10.00 13.45 18.92
CA SER A 67 -11.10 14.42 19.05
C SER A 67 -12.27 13.90 19.89
N VAL A 68 -12.67 12.63 19.73
CA VAL A 68 -13.72 12.01 20.57
C VAL A 68 -13.28 11.92 22.04
N ALA A 69 -11.99 11.70 22.31
CA ALA A 69 -11.46 11.69 23.68
C ALA A 69 -11.54 13.09 24.32
N VAL A 70 -11.17 14.14 23.58
CA VAL A 70 -11.27 15.54 24.03
C VAL A 70 -12.73 15.92 24.31
N TYR A 71 -13.66 15.62 23.40
CA TYR A 71 -15.09 15.87 23.61
C TYR A 71 -15.65 15.16 24.85
N LYS A 72 -15.16 13.96 25.17
CA LYS A 72 -15.57 13.25 26.39
C LYS A 72 -15.01 13.89 27.66
N GLN A 73 -13.81 14.48 27.63
CA GLN A 73 -13.25 15.16 28.80
C GLN A 73 -14.02 16.44 29.12
N ASP A 74 -14.28 17.29 28.12
CA ASP A 74 -15.03 18.54 28.30
C ASP A 74 -16.46 18.30 28.81
N SER A 75 -17.11 17.23 28.33
CA SER A 75 -18.47 16.87 28.76
C SER A 75 -18.52 16.35 30.21
N VAL A 76 -17.45 15.74 30.73
CA VAL A 76 -17.41 15.21 32.10
C VAL A 76 -17.10 16.33 33.09
N GLU A 77 -16.22 17.27 32.73
CA GLU A 77 -15.92 18.46 33.56
C GLU A 77 -17.12 19.41 33.66
N SER A 78 -17.90 19.58 32.58
CA SER A 78 -19.08 20.45 32.59
C SER A 78 -20.28 19.91 33.40
N LEU A 79 -20.30 18.64 33.78
CA LEU A 79 -21.34 18.03 34.62
C LEU A 79 -20.96 17.97 36.11
N ALA A 80 -19.69 18.26 36.44
CA ALA A 80 -19.15 18.21 37.80
C ALA A 80 -19.12 19.58 38.51
N ALA A 81 -19.60 20.65 37.85
CA ALA A 81 -19.70 22.02 38.37
C ALA A 81 -21.16 22.39 38.67
#